data_AF-A0A1B2EGV6-F1
#
_entry.id   AF-A0A1B2EGV6-F1
#
_cell.length_a   1.000
_cell.length_b   1.000
_cell.length_c   1.000
_cell.angle_alpha   90.00
_cell.angle_beta   90.00
_cell.angle_gamma   90.00
#
_symmetry.space_group_name_H-M   'P 1'
#
loop_
_entity.id
_entity.type
_entity.pdbx_description
1 polymer ?
#
loop_
_entity_poly.entity_id
_entity_poly.type
_entity_poly.pdbx_seq_one_letter_code
_entity_poly.pdbx_strand_id
1 'polypeptide(L)' 'MGSSSRKLTVEQVLEARLCYMVGDWQWSKLARKFGVDSGTIKNAAKGVTYRDLPMPPKRGESLGR' A
#
# COMPACT_ATOMS: atom_id res chain seq x y z
N MET A 1 0.54 21.15 -17.82
CA MET A 1 1.29 20.21 -16.96
C MET A 1 0.29 19.37 -16.20
N GLY A 2 0.01 18.15 -16.66
CA GLY A 2 -0.92 17.24 -16.01
C GLY A 2 -0.26 16.58 -14.80
N SER A 3 -0.19 17.28 -13.67
CA SER A 3 0.19 16.67 -12.41
C SER A 3 -0.95 15.75 -12.00
N SER A 4 -0.82 14.46 -12.31
CA SER A 4 -1.66 13.43 -11.73
C SER A 4 -1.53 13.55 -10.21
N SER A 5 -2.48 14.20 -9.55
CA SER A 5 -2.52 14.38 -8.09
C SER A 5 -2.58 13.01 -7.42
N ARG A 6 -1.41 12.41 -7.24
CA ARG A 6 -1.24 11.15 -6.52
C ARG A 6 -1.76 11.40 -5.10
N LYS A 7 -2.88 10.75 -4.77
CA LYS A 7 -3.55 10.91 -3.46
C LYS A 7 -2.69 10.44 -2.29
N LEU A 8 -1.71 9.58 -2.55
CA LEU A 8 -0.76 9.09 -1.56
C LEU A 8 0.67 9.46 -1.94
N THR A 9 1.48 9.77 -0.93
CA THR A 9 2.93 9.90 -1.06
C THR A 9 3.60 8.53 -1.17
N VAL A 10 4.87 8.51 -1.60
CA VAL A 10 5.66 7.29 -1.66
C VAL A 10 5.78 6.64 -0.27
N GLU A 11 6.02 7.43 0.77
CA GLU A 11 6.16 6.94 2.15
C GLU A 11 4.86 6.28 2.65
N GLN A 12 3.70 6.88 2.36
CA GLN A 12 2.41 6.31 2.73
C GLN A 12 2.13 4.96 2.04
N VAL A 13 2.57 4.83 0.79
CA VAL A 13 2.45 3.57 0.04
C VAL A 13 3.36 2.51 0.64
N LEU A 14 4.59 2.87 1.01
CA LEU A 14 5.52 1.95 1.68
C LEU A 14 5.00 1.52 3.05
N GLU A 15 4.44 2.43 3.85
CA GLU A 15 3.81 2.10 5.13
C GLU A 15 2.64 1.12 4.93
N ALA A 16 1.77 1.38 3.95
CA ALA A 16 0.64 0.50 3.63
C ALA A 16 1.10 -0.90 3.18
N ARG A 17 2.21 -0.98 2.43
CA ARG A 17 2.82 -2.24 2.00
C ARG A 17 3.44 -3.02 3.16
N LEU A 18 4.05 -2.35 4.13
CA LEU A 18 4.55 -2.98 5.35
C LEU A 18 3.38 -3.58 6.17
N CYS A 19 2.29 -2.84 6.36
CA CYS A 19 1.09 -3.37 7.01
C CYS A 19 0.54 -4.60 6.28
N TYR A 20 0.56 -4.61 4.94
CA TYR A 20 0.17 -5.76 4.13
C TYR A 20 1.04 -7.00 4.39
N MET A 21 2.37 -6.84 4.48
CA MET A 21 3.29 -7.93 4.83
C MET A 21 3.03 -8.49 6.23
N VAL A 22 2.76 -7.61 7.19
CA VAL A 22 2.61 -7.98 8.60
C VAL A 22 1.30 -8.74 8.83
N GLY A 23 0.32 -8.58 7.94
CA GLY A 23 -1.03 -9.10 8.12
C GLY A 23 -1.93 -8.18 8.95
N ASP A 24 -1.44 -6.99 9.31
CA ASP A 24 -2.22 -5.99 10.05
C ASP A 24 -3.07 -5.19 9.06
N TRP A 25 -4.24 -5.72 8.75
CA TRP A 25 -5.12 -5.23 7.68
C TRP A 25 -6.10 -4.15 8.17
N GLN A 26 -5.63 -3.22 8.99
CA GLN A 26 -6.46 -2.11 9.48
C GLN A 26 -6.60 -0.99 8.43
N TRP A 27 -7.09 -1.35 7.24
CA TRP A 27 -7.22 -0.43 6.10
C TRP A 27 -8.02 0.81 6.43
N SER A 28 -9.13 0.68 7.16
CA SER A 28 -9.98 1.81 7.57
C SER A 28 -9.23 2.80 8.47
N LYS A 29 -8.35 2.31 9.35
CA LYS A 29 -7.53 3.15 10.23
C LYS A 29 -6.45 3.87 9.44
N LEU A 30 -5.77 3.16 8.54
CA LEU A 30 -4.72 3.72 7.68
C LEU A 30 -5.29 4.75 6.70
N ALA A 31 -6.44 4.45 6.11
CA ALA A 31 -7.18 5.34 5.21
C ALA A 31 -7.56 6.65 5.90
N ARG A 32 -8.10 6.56 7.12
CA ARG A 32 -8.42 7.73 7.94
C ARG A 32 -7.18 8.51 8.36
N LYS A 33 -6.07 7.83 8.68
CA LYS A 33 -4.77 8.47 8.98
C LYS A 33 -4.23 9.26 7.78
N PHE A 34 -4.39 8.75 6.56
CA PHE A 34 -3.87 9.37 5.34
C PHE A 34 -4.89 10.26 4.61
N GLY A 35 -6.12 10.36 5.11
CA GLY A 35 -7.18 11.16 4.49
C GLY A 35 -7.64 10.64 3.12
N VAL A 36 -7.54 9.33 2.88
CA VAL A 36 -7.99 8.69 1.64
C VAL A 36 -9.03 7.61 1.89
N ASP A 37 -9.57 7.06 0.82
CA ASP A 37 -10.48 5.90 0.89
C ASP A 37 -9.72 4.58 1.14
N SER A 38 -10.36 3.66 1.85
CA SER A 38 -9.84 2.32 2.15
C SER A 38 -9.46 1.52 0.91
N GLY A 39 -10.20 1.66 -0.19
CA GLY A 39 -9.87 1.06 -1.48
C GLY A 39 -8.59 1.62 -2.10
N THR A 40 -8.31 2.92 -1.89
CA THR A 40 -7.06 3.55 -2.35
C THR A 40 -5.85 2.93 -1.64
N ILE A 41 -5.95 2.77 -0.31
CA ILE A 41 -4.90 2.10 0.49
C ILE A 41 -4.73 0.65 0.03
N LYS A 42 -5.82 -0.09 -0.11
CA LYS A 42 -5.78 -1.51 -0.50
C LYS A 42 -5.10 -1.72 -1.85
N ASN A 43 -5.38 -0.85 -2.82
CA ASN A 43 -4.76 -0.90 -4.14
C ASN A 43 -3.26 -0.56 -4.10
N ALA A 44 -2.88 0.45 -3.32
CA ALA A 44 -1.47 0.83 -3.13
C ALA A 44 -0.66 -0.26 -2.40
N ALA A 45 -1.24 -0.83 -1.34
CA ALA A 45 -0.66 -1.91 -0.55
C ALA A 45 -0.45 -3.20 -1.34
N LYS A 46 -1.37 -3.52 -2.26
CA LYS A 46 -1.28 -4.68 -3.17
C LYS A 46 -0.39 -4.45 -4.40
N GLY A 47 0.11 -3.24 -4.59
CA GLY A 47 0.89 -2.87 -5.79
C GLY A 47 0.07 -2.77 -7.08
N VAL A 48 -1.25 -2.68 -6.99
CA VAL A 48 -2.12 -2.41 -8.17
C VAL A 48 -1.79 -1.02 -8.74
N THR A 49 -1.54 -0.07 -7.83
CA THR A 49 -1.03 1.27 -8.09
C THR A 49 0.40 1.42 -7.56
N TYR A 50 1.09 2.51 -7.95
CA TYR A 50 2.49 2.78 -7.58
C TYR A 50 3.44 1.62 -7.93
N ARG A 51 3.34 1.12 -9.17
CA ARG A 51 4.07 -0.07 -9.66
C ARG A 51 5.59 0.14 -9.71
N ASP A 52 6.03 1.39 -9.79
CA ASP A 52 7.44 1.78 -9.77
C ASP A 52 8.09 1.61 -8.38
N LEU A 53 7.28 1.45 -7.32
CA LEU A 53 7.79 1.23 -5.96
C LEU A 53 8.00 -0.27 -5.70
N PRO A 54 9.01 -0.65 -4.88
CA PRO A 54 9.26 -2.05 -4.55
C PRO A 54 8.07 -2.67 -3.80
N MET A 55 7.59 -3.80 -4.31
CA MET A 55 6.62 -4.64 -3.60
C MET A 55 7.39 -5.48 -2.59
N PRO A 56 7.02 -5.45 -1.31
CA PRO A 56 7.59 -6.41 -0.39
C PRO A 56 7.15 -7.84 -0.74
N PRO A 57 7.97 -8.85 -0.43
CA PRO A 57 7.60 -10.24 -0.64
C PRO A 57 6.32 -10.55 0.13
N LYS A 58 5.34 -11.16 -0.54
CA LYS A 58 4.14 -11.64 0.14
C LYS A 58 4.59 -12.65 1.21
N ARG A 59 3.98 -12.58 2.39
CA ARG A 59 4.26 -13.54 3.49
C ARG A 59 4.07 -15.02 3.08
N GLY A 60 3.46 -15.30 1.91
CA GLY A 60 3.35 -16.64 1.32
C GLY A 60 4.36 -17.00 0.23
N GLU A 61 5.29 -16.12 -0.17
CA GLU A 61 6.29 -16.42 -1.21
C GLU A 61 7.72 -16.62 -0.67
N SER A 62 7.96 -16.39 0.63
CA SER A 62 9.31 -16.52 1.23
C SER A 62 9.51 -17.72 2.16
N LEU A 63 8.53 -18.63 2.27
CA LEU A 63 8.78 -19.97 2.79
C LEU A 63 8.60 -20.94 1.63
N GLY A 64 9.75 -21.39 1.12
CA GLY A 64 9.83 -22.47 0.16
C GLY A 64 9.08 -23.72 0.65
N ARG A 65 8.65 -24.49 -0.35
CA ARG A 65 8.30 -25.91 -0.24
C ARG A 65 9.27 -26.67 0.67
#